data_AF-A0A958TGG7-F1
#
_entry.id   AF-A0A958TGG7-F1
#
_cell.length_a   1.000
_cell.length_b   1.000
_cell.length_c   1.000
_cell.angle_alpha   90.00
_cell.angle_beta   90.00
_cell.angle_gamma   90.00
#
_symmetry.space_group_name_H-M   'P 1'
#
loop_
_entity.id
_entity.type
_entity.pdbx_description
1 polymer ?
#
loop_
_entity_poly.entity_id
_entity_poly.type
_entity_poly.pdbx_seq_one_letter_code
_entity_poly.pdbx_strand_id
1 'polypeptide(L)'
;MENIALIESFSEFKDDKLIDRVTLMAILEDVLRNALKKKYGDDDNFDIIINPDKGDLEIWRNRIVVADDEVEEPNQEIALSEARKIEPDFEVGEDV
;
A
#
# COMPACT_ATOMS: atom_id res chain seq x y z
N MET A 1 -7.41 -16.97 -7.04
CA MET A 1 -8.52 -17.34 -6.13
C MET A 1 -8.73 -16.34 -5.01
N GLU A 2 -7.74 -15.50 -4.64
CA GLU A 2 -7.92 -14.51 -3.56
C GLU A 2 -8.67 -13.22 -3.99
N ASN A 3 -8.47 -12.69 -5.20
CA ASN A 3 -9.15 -11.46 -5.66
C ASN A 3 -10.69 -11.56 -5.77
N ILE A 4 -11.24 -12.77 -5.96
CA ILE A 4 -12.70 -12.96 -6.12
C ILE A 4 -13.44 -12.75 -4.79
N ALA A 5 -12.82 -13.10 -3.66
CA ALA A 5 -13.44 -13.01 -2.34
C ALA A 5 -13.64 -11.56 -1.87
N LEU A 6 -12.76 -10.65 -2.30
CA LEU A 6 -12.85 -9.23 -1.94
C LEU A 6 -14.02 -8.56 -2.66
N ILE A 7 -14.16 -8.82 -3.97
CA ILE A 7 -15.26 -8.28 -4.80
C ILE A 7 -16.62 -8.78 -4.32
N GLU A 8 -16.74 -10.07 -4.04
CA GLU A 8 -17.99 -10.66 -3.57
C GLU A 8 -18.39 -10.05 -2.23
N SER A 9 -17.45 -9.91 -1.29
CA SER A 9 -17.70 -9.23 -0.01
C SER A 9 -18.11 -7.76 -0.20
N PHE A 10 -17.51 -7.05 -1.16
CA PHE A 10 -17.86 -5.65 -1.45
C PHE A 10 -19.25 -5.50 -2.05
N SER A 11 -19.62 -6.39 -2.98
CA SER A 11 -20.93 -6.33 -3.63
C SER A 11 -22.04 -6.68 -2.64
N GLU A 12 -21.84 -7.68 -1.78
CA GLU A 12 -22.77 -7.99 -0.67
C GLU A 12 -22.90 -6.82 0.30
N PHE A 13 -21.79 -6.21 0.73
CA PHE A 13 -21.83 -5.12 1.70
C PHE A 13 -22.51 -3.85 1.16
N LYS A 14 -22.33 -3.56 -0.14
CA LYS A 14 -22.99 -2.44 -0.82
C LYS A 14 -24.50 -2.61 -0.83
N ASP A 15 -24.97 -3.80 -1.19
CA ASP A 15 -26.39 -4.10 -1.34
C ASP A 15 -27.09 -4.23 0.03
N ASP A 16 -26.41 -4.79 1.04
CA ASP A 16 -26.94 -4.95 2.41
C ASP A 16 -27.07 -3.64 3.18
N LYS A 17 -26.17 -2.69 2.93
CA LYS A 17 -26.09 -1.44 3.69
C LYS A 17 -26.57 -0.21 2.91
N LEU A 18 -26.96 -0.35 1.64
CA LEU A 18 -27.30 0.76 0.74
C LEU A 18 -26.21 1.84 0.70
N ILE A 19 -24.95 1.42 0.79
CA ILE A 19 -23.79 2.31 0.80
C ILE A 19 -23.38 2.57 -0.65
N ASP A 20 -23.20 3.83 -1.02
CA ASP A 20 -22.69 4.17 -2.34
C ASP A 20 -21.20 3.82 -2.48
N ARG A 21 -20.72 3.68 -3.71
CA ARG A 21 -19.35 3.27 -4.01
C ARG A 21 -18.30 4.22 -3.41
N VAL A 22 -18.58 5.52 -3.35
CA VAL A 22 -17.62 6.53 -2.82
C VAL A 22 -17.41 6.29 -1.33
N THR A 23 -18.50 6.09 -0.60
CA THR A 23 -18.45 5.80 0.83
C THR A 23 -17.73 4.47 1.12
N LEU A 24 -17.96 3.42 0.33
CA LEU A 24 -17.24 2.15 0.47
C LEU A 24 -15.73 2.31 0.25
N MET A 25 -15.31 3.03 -0.79
CA MET A 25 -13.89 3.29 -1.06
C MET A 25 -13.23 4.05 0.09
N ALA A 26 -13.89 5.07 0.63
CA ALA A 26 -13.37 5.85 1.75
C ALA A 26 -13.17 5.01 3.01
N ILE A 27 -14.13 4.12 3.33
CA ILE A 27 -14.02 3.20 4.48
C ILE A 27 -12.85 2.25 4.29
N LEU A 28 -12.68 1.69 3.09
CA LEU A 28 -11.61 0.74 2.81
C LEU A 28 -10.23 1.40 2.90
N GLU A 29 -10.09 2.58 2.31
CA GLU A 29 -8.87 3.36 2.40
C GLU A 29 -8.52 3.63 3.88
N ASP A 30 -9.48 4.10 4.68
CA ASP A 30 -9.26 4.40 6.10
C ASP A 30 -8.88 3.15 6.91
N VAL A 31 -9.54 2.01 6.67
CA VAL A 31 -9.20 0.75 7.35
C VAL A 31 -7.79 0.29 7.01
N LEU A 32 -7.40 0.36 5.73
CA LEU A 32 -6.08 -0.04 5.27
C LEU A 32 -5.00 0.90 5.78
N ARG A 33 -5.20 2.22 5.70
CA ARG A 33 -4.31 3.23 6.29
C ARG A 33 -4.10 2.98 7.78
N ASN A 34 -5.18 2.74 8.53
CA ASN A 34 -5.07 2.41 9.96
C ASN A 34 -4.30 1.11 10.21
N ALA A 35 -4.46 0.10 9.35
CA ALA A 35 -3.70 -1.15 9.45
C ALA A 35 -2.21 -0.94 9.16
N LEU A 36 -1.88 -0.13 8.14
CA LEU A 36 -0.51 0.24 7.80
C LEU A 36 0.15 1.05 8.92
N LYS A 37 -0.50 2.10 9.43
CA LYS A 37 -0.03 2.88 10.60
C LYS A 37 0.26 1.98 11.80
N LYS A 38 -0.61 1.01 12.10
CA LYS A 38 -0.37 0.08 13.21
C LYS A 38 0.83 -0.83 13.00
N LYS A 39 1.14 -1.18 11.76
CA LYS A 39 2.22 -2.10 11.42
C LYS A 39 3.58 -1.38 11.25
N TYR A 40 3.57 -0.18 10.68
CA TYR A 40 4.76 0.54 10.25
C TYR A 40 5.01 1.85 11.00
N GLY A 41 4.05 2.30 11.83
CA GLY A 41 4.13 3.55 12.59
C GLY A 41 3.47 4.72 11.87
N ASP A 42 3.83 4.94 10.60
CA ASP A 42 3.21 5.90 9.69
C ASP A 42 2.71 5.23 8.39
N ASP A 43 1.91 5.95 7.60
CA ASP A 43 1.48 5.56 6.26
C ASP A 43 1.72 6.64 5.19
N ASP A 44 2.47 7.69 5.49
CA ASP A 44 2.72 8.86 4.64
C ASP A 44 3.42 8.47 3.33
N ASN A 45 4.23 7.41 3.37
CA ASN A 45 4.93 6.88 2.20
C ASN A 45 4.18 5.74 1.48
N PHE A 46 2.91 5.50 1.82
CA PHE A 46 2.08 4.48 1.19
C PHE A 46 1.01 5.09 0.28
N ASP A 47 1.01 4.66 -0.98
CA ASP A 47 -0.07 4.95 -1.93
C ASP A 47 -1.00 3.75 -2.05
N ILE A 48 -2.27 3.94 -1.68
CA ILE A 48 -3.31 2.91 -1.75
C ILE A 48 -4.18 3.20 -2.97
N ILE A 49 -4.11 2.32 -3.97
CA ILE A 49 -4.88 2.43 -5.21
C ILE A 49 -5.94 1.33 -5.20
N ILE A 50 -7.21 1.73 -5.18
CA ILE A 50 -8.35 0.81 -5.14
C ILE A 50 -9.12 0.90 -6.45
N ASN A 51 -9.25 -0.23 -7.15
CA ASN A 51 -10.09 -0.35 -8.35
C ASN A 51 -11.34 -1.18 -8.04
N PRO A 52 -12.47 -0.54 -7.68
CA PRO A 52 -13.69 -1.26 -7.31
C PRO A 52 -14.40 -1.94 -8.49
N ASP A 53 -14.07 -1.60 -9.74
CA ASP A 53 -14.62 -2.26 -10.93
C ASP A 53 -13.95 -3.59 -11.21
N LYS A 54 -12.63 -3.64 -11.01
CA LYS A 54 -11.84 -4.86 -11.17
C LYS A 54 -11.71 -5.67 -9.89
N GLY A 55 -11.97 -5.05 -8.74
CA GLY A 55 -11.68 -5.62 -7.43
C GLY A 55 -10.22 -5.65 -7.08
N ASP A 56 -9.39 -4.96 -7.84
CA ASP A 56 -7.96 -4.93 -7.62
C ASP A 56 -7.63 -3.86 -6.59
N LEU A 57 -6.69 -4.19 -5.71
CA LEU A 57 -6.14 -3.28 -4.72
C LEU A 57 -4.63 -3.37 -4.77
N GLU A 58 -3.99 -2.23 -4.93
CA GLU A 58 -2.55 -2.09 -4.95
C GLU A 58 -2.12 -1.16 -3.82
N ILE A 59 -1.05 -1.55 -3.13
CA ILE A 59 -0.41 -0.72 -2.10
C ILE A 59 1.04 -0.56 -2.53
N TRP A 60 1.39 0.66 -2.88
CA TRP A 60 2.76 1.05 -3.21
C TRP A 60 3.39 1.66 -1.96
N ARG A 61 4.66 1.32 -1.70
CA ARG A 61 5.40 1.80 -0.54
C ARG A 61 6.67 2.46 -1.04
N ASN A 62 6.64 3.78 -1.10
CA ASN A 62 7.75 4.59 -1.59
C ASN A 62 8.83 4.70 -0.52
N ARG A 63 10.06 4.37 -0.86
CA ARG A 63 11.21 4.48 0.04
C ARG A 63 12.39 5.10 -0.67
N ILE A 64 13.21 5.82 0.09
CA ILE A 64 14.46 6.39 -0.40
C ILE A 64 15.57 5.36 -0.25
N VAL A 65 16.34 5.16 -1.31
CA VAL A 65 17.51 4.30 -1.28
C VAL A 65 18.63 4.99 -0.52
N VAL A 66 19.10 4.38 0.55
CA VAL A 66 20.21 4.88 1.37
C VAL A 66 21.36 3.87 1.40
N ALA A 67 22.54 4.30 1.87
CA ALA A 67 23.65 3.37 2.08
C ALA A 67 23.27 2.29 3.11
N ASP A 68 23.85 1.09 2.98
CA ASP A 68 23.46 -0.07 3.80
C ASP A 68 23.64 0.17 5.32
N ASP A 69 24.56 1.05 5.71
CA ASP A 69 24.90 1.43 7.08
C ASP A 69 24.22 2.72 7.56
N GLU A 70 23.47 3.39 6.70
CA GLU A 70 22.84 4.70 6.96
C GLU A 70 21.30 4.62 7.01
N VAL A 71 20.72 3.42 7.13
CA VAL A 71 19.27 3.26 7.32
C VAL A 71 18.88 3.68 8.75
N GLU A 72 18.27 4.85 8.89
CA GLU A 72 17.74 5.36 10.14
C GLU A 72 16.24 5.10 10.28
N GLU A 73 15.51 5.20 9.16
CA GLU A 73 14.06 5.03 9.11
C GLU A 73 13.67 3.88 8.17
N PRO A 74 13.67 2.60 8.63
CA PRO A 74 13.28 1.46 7.79
C PRO A 74 11.87 1.55 7.21
N ASN A 75 11.03 2.47 7.74
CA ASN A 75 9.74 2.74 7.15
C ASN A 75 9.86 3.44 5.79
N GLN A 76 10.70 4.47 5.72
CA GLN A 76 10.85 5.42 4.63
C GLN A 76 12.12 5.19 3.80
N GLU A 77 13.03 4.35 4.29
CA GLU A 77 14.32 4.10 3.69
C GLU A 77 14.51 2.62 3.39
N ILE A 78 15.38 2.35 2.42
CA ILE A 78 15.79 1.01 2.04
C ILE A 78 17.29 1.01 1.74
N ALA A 79 17.97 0.00 2.28
CA ALA A 79 19.38 -0.22 2.01
C ALA A 79 19.63 -0.44 0.51
N LEU A 80 20.69 0.15 -0.03
CA LEU A 80 21.11 0.01 -1.44
C LEU A 80 21.19 -1.45 -1.88
N SER A 81 21.70 -2.33 -1.00
CA SER A 81 21.76 -3.77 -1.27
C SER A 81 20.39 -4.42 -1.42
N GLU A 82 19.37 -3.94 -0.72
CA GLU A 82 17.99 -4.41 -0.85
C GLU A 82 17.29 -3.79 -2.07
N ALA A 83 17.51 -2.50 -2.34
CA ALA A 83 17.00 -1.83 -3.54
C ALA A 83 17.50 -2.53 -4.81
N ARG A 84 18.78 -2.89 -4.84
CA ARG A 84 19.41 -3.60 -5.97
C ARG A 84 18.89 -5.02 -6.23
N LYS A 85 18.14 -5.60 -5.30
CA LYS A 85 17.43 -6.87 -5.54
C LYS A 85 16.16 -6.67 -6.36
N ILE A 86 15.60 -5.47 -6.34
CA ILE A 86 14.45 -5.07 -7.15
C ILE A 86 14.96 -4.70 -8.54
N GLU A 87 15.85 -3.72 -8.61
CA GLU A 87 16.49 -3.29 -9.85
C GLU A 87 17.98 -2.97 -9.64
N PRO A 88 18.91 -3.57 -10.39
CA PRO A 88 20.34 -3.51 -10.07
C PRO A 88 20.99 -2.15 -10.32
N ASP A 89 20.31 -1.24 -11.01
CA ASP A 89 20.77 0.11 -11.35
C ASP A 89 20.40 1.17 -10.31
N PHE A 90 19.62 0.83 -9.27
CA PHE A 90 19.31 1.77 -8.19
C PHE A 90 20.58 2.37 -7.55
N GLU A 91 20.53 3.68 -7.35
CA GLU A 91 21.55 4.50 -6.69
C GLU A 91 21.05 5.11 -5.38
N VAL A 92 21.98 5.52 -4.52
CA VAL A 92 21.65 6.20 -3.26
C VAL A 92 21.00 7.55 -3.56
N GLY A 93 19.87 7.82 -2.93
CA GLY A 93 19.05 9.02 -3.11
C GLY A 93 17.90 8.86 -4.11
N GLU A 94 17.74 7.69 -4.73
CA GLU A 94 16.60 7.39 -5.60
C GLU A 94 15.39 6.88 -4.81
N ASP A 95 14.19 7.01 -5.40
CA ASP A 95 12.92 6.51 -4.84
C ASP A 95 12.58 5.13 -5.43
N VAL A 96 12.11 4.21 -4.58
CA VAL A 96 11.69 2.83 -4.93
C VAL A 96 10.39 2.40 -4.26
#